data_AF-A0A7V8VG73-F1
#
_entry.id   AF-A0A7V8VG73-F1
#
_cell.length_a   1.000
_cell.length_b   1.000
_cell.length_c   1.000
_cell.angle_alpha   90.00
_cell.angle_beta   90.00
_cell.angle_gamma   90.00
#
_symmetry.space_group_name_H-M   'P 1'
#
loop_
_entity.id
_entity.type
_entity.pdbx_description
1 polymer ?
#
loop_
_entity_poly.entity_id
_entity_poly.type
_entity_poly.pdbx_seq_one_letter_code
_entity_poly.pdbx_strand_id
1 'polypeptide(L)'
;MRLLLMLREITGWLLLAGGMLVFGLSLLLLLDQRVFEAVPAAGVGFIIFRGGIHLLKSALALRVVLQTSVPPAAARRSSLPGTSLAAISPPPVAILPRQDAARRQAVG
;
A
#
# COMPACT_ATOMS: atom_id res chain seq x y z
N MET A 1 16.73 -18.12 -1.92
CA MET A 1 15.80 -16.96 -1.95
C MET A 1 14.35 -17.33 -1.67
N ARG A 2 13.78 -18.39 -2.28
CA ARG A 2 12.37 -18.81 -2.04
C ARG A 2 12.03 -19.15 -0.57
N LEU A 3 12.99 -19.69 0.18
CA LEU A 3 12.83 -20.00 1.62
C LEU A 3 12.54 -18.76 2.48
N LEU A 4 13.19 -17.63 2.22
CA LEU A 4 13.01 -16.40 3.00
C LEU A 4 11.62 -15.77 2.76
N LEU A 5 11.09 -15.90 1.53
CA LEU A 5 9.73 -15.49 1.18
C LEU A 5 8.69 -16.34 1.92
N MET A 6 8.86 -17.66 1.87
CA MET A 6 7.98 -18.61 2.57
C MET A 6 8.01 -18.39 4.09
N LEU A 7 9.19 -18.15 4.66
CA LEU A 7 9.31 -17.89 6.10
C LEU A 7 8.55 -16.63 6.51
N ARG A 8 8.67 -15.52 5.77
CA ARG A 8 7.89 -14.29 6.05
C ARG A 8 6.39 -14.50 5.92
N GLU A 9 5.96 -15.24 4.91
CA GLU A 9 4.54 -15.54 4.69
C GLU A 9 3.99 -16.39 5.83
N ILE A 10 4.68 -17.47 6.20
CA ILE A 10 4.31 -18.34 7.34
C ILE A 10 4.33 -17.57 8.66
N THR A 11 5.36 -16.76 8.94
CA THR A 11 5.42 -15.94 10.16
C THR A 11 4.28 -14.93 10.21
N GLY A 12 3.94 -14.29 9.08
CA GLY A 12 2.80 -13.39 8.99
C GLY A 12 1.47 -14.08 9.31
N TRP A 13 1.24 -15.25 8.72
CA TRP A 13 0.06 -16.07 9.00
C TRP A 13 0.01 -16.57 10.45
N LEU A 14 1.14 -17.01 11.00
CA LEU A 14 1.24 -17.52 12.36
C LEU A 14 0.98 -16.41 13.39
N LEU A 15 1.56 -15.21 13.19
CA LEU A 15 1.25 -14.04 14.02
C LEU A 15 -0.22 -13.63 13.88
N LEU A 16 -0.77 -13.65 12.66
CA LEU A 16 -2.18 -13.31 12.44
C LEU A 16 -3.10 -14.25 13.22
N ALA A 17 -2.88 -15.56 13.10
CA ALA A 17 -3.63 -16.58 13.83
C ALA A 17 -3.42 -16.46 15.35
N GLY A 18 -2.19 -16.21 15.80
CA GLY A 18 -1.87 -15.99 17.21
C GLY A 18 -2.58 -14.77 17.79
N GLY A 19 -2.59 -13.64 17.08
CA GLY A 19 -3.33 -12.44 17.49
C GLY A 19 -4.84 -12.69 17.57
N MET A 20 -5.39 -13.43 16.60
CA MET A 20 -6.81 -13.84 16.59
C MET A 20 -7.16 -14.74 17.78
N LEU A 21 -6.27 -15.68 18.13
CA LEU A 21 -6.44 -16.55 19.30
C LEU A 21 -6.49 -15.74 20.60
N VAL A 22 -5.58 -14.79 20.77
CA VAL A 22 -5.55 -13.90 21.94
C VAL A 22 -6.81 -13.06 22.02
N PHE A 23 -7.35 -12.58 20.90
CA PHE A 23 -8.66 -11.92 20.88
C PHE A 23 -9.80 -12.86 21.29
N GLY A 24 -9.79 -14.12 20.85
CA GLY A 24 -10.75 -15.12 21.30
C GLY A 24 -10.71 -15.36 22.81
N LEU A 25 -9.50 -15.44 23.39
CA LEU A 25 -9.30 -15.53 24.84
C LEU A 25 -9.80 -14.27 25.55
N SER A 26 -9.51 -13.09 25.01
CA SER A 26 -10.03 -11.83 25.53
C SER A 26 -11.55 -11.79 25.51
N LEU A 27 -12.18 -12.38 24.50
CA LEU A 27 -13.63 -12.47 24.43
C LEU A 27 -14.17 -13.38 25.53
N LEU A 28 -13.56 -14.56 25.75
CA LEU A 28 -13.91 -15.44 26.87
C LEU A 28 -13.80 -14.74 28.23
N LEU A 29 -12.68 -14.02 28.47
CA LEU A 29 -12.49 -13.23 29.69
C LEU A 29 -13.61 -12.18 29.87
N LEU A 30 -14.08 -11.59 28.77
CA LEU A 30 -15.16 -10.63 28.80
C LEU A 30 -16.51 -11.30 29.10
N LEU A 31 -16.76 -12.50 28.58
CA LEU A 31 -17.94 -13.31 28.92
C LEU A 31 -17.95 -13.68 30.42
N ASP A 32 -16.79 -13.93 31.02
CA ASP A 32 -16.62 -14.17 32.45
C ASP A 32 -16.65 -12.90 33.32
N GLN A 33 -17.06 -11.75 32.77
CA GLN A 33 -17.09 -10.44 33.45
C GLN A 33 -15.71 -9.94 33.94
N ARG A 34 -14.61 -10.53 33.46
CA ARG A 34 -13.22 -10.17 33.84
C ARG A 34 -12.68 -9.04 32.95
N VAL A 35 -13.35 -7.89 32.98
CA VAL A 35 -13.08 -6.74 32.11
C VAL A 35 -11.64 -6.22 32.26
N PHE A 36 -11.13 -6.17 33.50
CA PHE A 36 -9.79 -5.64 33.78
C PHE A 36 -8.65 -6.49 33.20
N GLU A 37 -8.84 -7.80 33.01
CA GLU A 37 -7.86 -8.67 32.34
C GLU A 37 -8.10 -8.77 30.83
N ALA A 38 -9.36 -8.63 30.40
CA ALA A 38 -9.72 -8.63 28.99
C ALA A 38 -9.08 -7.44 28.23
N VAL A 39 -9.06 -6.24 28.80
CA VAL A 39 -8.49 -5.04 28.15
C VAL A 39 -7.00 -5.21 27.80
N PRO A 40 -6.09 -5.55 28.74
CA PRO A 40 -4.68 -5.78 28.39
C PRO A 40 -4.51 -6.98 27.46
N ALA A 41 -5.29 -8.05 27.60
CA ALA A 41 -5.27 -9.19 26.67
C ALA A 41 -5.62 -8.75 25.23
N ALA A 42 -6.69 -7.96 25.05
CA ALA A 42 -7.06 -7.37 23.77
C ALA A 42 -5.96 -6.46 23.21
N GLY A 43 -5.30 -5.66 24.06
CA GLY A 43 -4.17 -4.81 23.67
C GLY A 43 -2.99 -5.61 23.12
N VAL A 44 -2.63 -6.70 23.80
CA VAL A 44 -1.59 -7.63 23.33
C VAL A 44 -2.00 -8.29 22.01
N GLY A 45 -3.25 -8.78 21.93
CA GLY A 45 -3.81 -9.35 20.70
C GLY A 45 -3.75 -8.38 19.52
N PHE A 46 -4.06 -7.10 19.76
CA PHE A 46 -4.00 -6.04 18.75
C PHE A 46 -2.59 -5.84 18.20
N ILE A 47 -1.59 -5.77 19.07
CA ILE A 47 -0.18 -5.57 18.67
C ILE A 47 0.29 -6.77 17.83
N ILE A 48 0.02 -8.00 18.27
CA ILE A 48 0.40 -9.22 17.56
C ILE A 48 -0.30 -9.29 16.19
N PHE A 49 -1.61 -9.03 16.17
CA PHE A 49 -2.41 -9.06 14.95
C PHE A 49 -1.95 -8.03 13.92
N ARG A 50 -1.70 -6.79 14.37
CA ARG A 50 -1.09 -5.74 13.54
C ARG A 50 0.26 -6.17 13.00
N GLY A 51 1.13 -6.70 13.86
CA GLY A 51 2.45 -7.21 13.47
C GLY A 51 2.37 -8.26 12.36
N GLY A 52 1.45 -9.22 12.50
CA GLY A 52 1.17 -10.25 11.49
C GLY A 52 0.77 -9.65 10.13
N ILE A 53 -0.19 -8.71 10.12
CA ILE A 53 -0.64 -8.04 8.89
C ILE A 53 0.50 -7.24 8.23
N HIS A 54 1.32 -6.54 9.01
CA HIS A 54 2.45 -5.77 8.49
C HIS A 54 3.47 -6.66 7.76
N LEU A 55 3.77 -7.84 8.31
CA LEU A 55 4.64 -8.83 7.66
C LEU A 55 4.00 -9.42 6.41
N LEU A 56 2.71 -9.76 6.46
CA LEU A 56 2.00 -10.39 5.34
C LEU A 56 1.88 -9.45 4.14
N LYS A 57 1.55 -8.17 4.37
CA LYS A 57 1.48 -7.16 3.30
C LYS A 57 2.81 -6.98 2.58
N SER A 58 3.90 -6.90 3.32
CA SER A 58 5.23 -6.69 2.75
C SER A 58 5.78 -7.93 2.04
N ALA A 59 5.42 -9.14 2.49
CA ALA A 59 5.71 -10.39 1.77
C ALA A 59 4.96 -10.47 0.43
N LEU A 60 3.67 -10.13 0.43
CA LEU A 60 2.84 -10.12 -0.78
C LEU A 60 3.36 -9.10 -1.82
N ALA A 61 3.74 -7.90 -1.39
CA ALA A 61 4.30 -6.88 -2.27
C ALA A 61 5.55 -7.38 -3.01
N LEU A 62 6.50 -7.98 -2.29
CA LEU A 62 7.72 -8.54 -2.89
C LEU A 62 7.40 -9.70 -3.84
N ARG A 63 6.44 -10.56 -3.46
CA ARG A 63 5.99 -11.67 -4.32
C ARG A 63 5.39 -11.16 -5.62
N VAL A 64 4.53 -10.15 -5.56
CA VAL A 64 3.94 -9.53 -6.75
C VAL A 64 5.04 -8.96 -7.63
N VAL A 65 5.98 -8.19 -7.10
CA VAL A 65 7.11 -7.63 -7.89
C VAL A 65 7.92 -8.71 -8.57
N LEU A 66 8.21 -9.83 -7.88
CA LEU A 66 8.94 -10.96 -8.47
C LEU A 66 8.13 -11.75 -9.50
N GLN A 67 6.81 -11.74 -9.41
CA GLN A 67 5.91 -12.39 -10.37
C GLN A 67 5.62 -11.50 -11.58
N THR A 68 5.59 -10.18 -11.40
CA THR A 68 5.29 -9.19 -12.44
C THR A 68 6.52 -8.52 -13.02
N SER A 69 7.73 -8.88 -12.57
CA SER A 69 8.97 -8.50 -13.24
C SER A 69 9.01 -9.15 -14.62
N VAL A 70 8.37 -8.48 -15.58
CA VAL A 70 8.67 -8.54 -17.00
C VAL A 70 10.19 -8.33 -17.09
N PRO A 71 10.95 -9.24 -17.75
CA PRO A 71 12.37 -8.99 -17.97
C PRO A 71 12.50 -7.59 -18.56
N PRO A 72 13.33 -6.70 -17.98
CA PRO A 72 13.44 -5.34 -18.48
C PRO A 72 13.82 -5.45 -19.95
N ALA A 73 12.89 -5.10 -20.83
CA ALA A 73 13.13 -5.01 -22.26
C ALA A 73 14.12 -3.87 -22.47
N ALA A 74 15.40 -4.19 -22.32
CA ALA A 74 16.52 -3.27 -22.21
C ALA A 74 16.27 -2.15 -21.17
N ALA A 75 17.06 -2.15 -20.10
CA ALA A 75 17.41 -0.88 -19.49
C ALA A 75 18.00 0.02 -20.60
N ARG A 76 17.16 0.85 -21.23
CA ARG A 76 17.60 2.06 -21.91
C ARG A 76 18.32 2.82 -20.81
N ARG A 77 19.65 2.74 -20.82
CA ARG A 77 20.53 3.61 -20.07
C ARG A 77 20.18 5.04 -20.47
N SER A 78 19.26 5.68 -19.79
CA SER A 78 19.24 7.13 -19.73
C SER A 78 20.34 7.52 -18.76
N SER A 79 21.56 7.57 -19.29
CA SER A 79 22.61 8.43 -18.74
C SER A 79 22.03 9.83 -18.62
N LEU A 80 21.75 10.29 -17.41
CA LEU A 80 21.57 11.70 -17.13
C LEU A 80 22.80 12.18 -16.38
N PRO A 81 23.77 12.80 -17.07
CA PRO A 81 24.74 13.65 -16.40
C PRO A 81 24.09 15.01 -16.15
N GLY A 82 24.32 15.57 -14.96
CA GLY A 82 24.22 17.00 -14.74
C GLY A 82 22.85 17.49 -14.26
N THR A 83 22.82 17.81 -12.98
CA THR A 83 22.15 18.99 -12.40
C THR A 83 21.82 20.06 -13.45
N SER A 84 20.54 20.24 -13.79
CA SER A 84 20.06 21.47 -14.41
C SER A 84 18.71 21.86 -13.81
N LEU A 85 18.80 22.76 -12.82
CA LEU A 85 17.68 23.48 -12.19
C LEU A 85 17.04 24.52 -13.13
N ALA A 86 17.20 24.38 -14.46
CA ALA A 86 16.78 25.37 -15.45
C ALA A 86 15.42 25.07 -16.14
N ALA A 87 14.73 23.99 -15.77
CA ALA A 87 13.48 23.58 -16.43
C ALA A 87 12.20 24.04 -15.72
N ILE A 88 12.21 25.17 -15.01
CA ILE A 88 10.98 25.90 -14.68
C ILE A 88 10.66 26.81 -15.87
N SER A 89 10.14 26.23 -16.94
CA SER A 89 9.37 26.99 -17.93
C SER A 89 7.92 27.03 -17.43
N PRO A 90 7.27 28.19 -17.28
CA PRO A 90 5.84 28.22 -17.06
C PRO A 90 5.12 27.59 -18.27
N PRO A 91 3.95 26.93 -18.07
CA PRO A 91 3.22 26.30 -19.16
C PRO A 91 2.80 27.36 -20.19
N PRO A 92 2.80 27.05 -21.50
CA PRO A 92 2.19 27.93 -22.48
C PRO A 92 0.70 28.01 -22.14
N VAL A 93 0.24 29.19 -21.77
CA VAL A 93 -1.18 29.52 -21.66
C VAL A 93 -1.80 29.19 -23.00
N ALA A 94 -2.51 28.06 -23.08
CA ALA A 94 -3.31 27.71 -24.23
C ALA A 94 -4.47 28.68 -24.29
N ILE A 95 -4.29 29.78 -25.03
CA ILE A 95 -5.36 30.69 -25.40
C ILE A 95 -6.29 29.90 -26.33
N LEU A 96 -7.35 29.32 -25.76
CA LEU A 96 -8.46 28.77 -26.54
C LEU A 96 -9.08 29.92 -27.35
N PRO A 97 -9.14 29.83 -28.69
CA PRO A 97 -9.83 30.83 -29.48
C PRO A 97 -11.34 30.78 -29.15
N ARG A 98 -11.86 31.92 -28.71
CA ARG A 98 -13.25 32.16 -28.35
C ARG A 98 -14.17 31.85 -29.54
N GLN A 99 -14.89 30.73 -29.50
CA GLN A 99 -15.83 30.28 -30.54
C GLN A 99 -17.17 31.05 -30.58
N ASP A 100 -17.29 32.19 -29.89
CA ASP A 100 -18.57 32.91 -29.75
C ASP A 100 -19.03 33.67 -31.01
N ALA A 101 -18.17 33.83 -32.03
CA ALA A 101 -18.52 34.61 -33.21
C ALA A 101 -19.40 33.84 -34.22
N ALA A 102 -19.30 32.51 -34.29
CA ALA A 102 -20.00 31.73 -35.32
C ALA A 102 -21.49 31.49 -35.02
N ARG A 103 -21.93 31.62 -33.75
CA ARG A 103 -23.32 31.32 -33.36
C ARG A 103 -24.32 32.45 -33.60
N ARG A 104 -23.87 33.66 -33.96
CA ARG A 104 -24.76 34.82 -34.19
C ARG A 104 -25.21 35.02 -35.64
N GLN A 105 -24.64 34.30 -36.61
CA GLN A 105 -25.02 34.44 -38.02
C GLN A 105 -26.05 33.40 -38.51
N ALA A 106 -26.46 32.45 -37.65
CA ALA A 106 -27.44 31.43 -38.01
C ALA A 106 -28.89 31.77 -37.58
N VAL A 107 -29.13 32.96 -37.02
CA VAL A 107 -30.46 33.44 -36.61
C VAL A 107 -30.61 34.89 -37.06
N GLY A 108 -30.77 35.08 -38.37
CA GLY A 108 -31.08 36.35 -39.03
C GLY A 108 -31.80 36.08 -40.33
#